data_AF-A0A7G1QAG1-F1
#
_entry.id   AF-A0A7G1QAG1-F1
#
_cell.length_a   1.000
_cell.length_b   1.000
_cell.length_c   1.000
_cell.angle_alpha   90.00
_cell.angle_beta   90.00
_cell.angle_gamma   90.00
#
_symmetry.space_group_name_H-M   'P 1'
#
loop_
_entity.id
_entity.type
_entity.pdbx_description
1 polymer ?
#
loop_
_entity_poly.entity_id
_entity_poly.type
_entity_poly.pdbx_seq_one_letter_code
_entity_poly.pdbx_strand_id
1 'polypeptide(L)'
;MISFQYIIFITFYIIFSFYPFKIFSQEFSAHHLAEKAKINAFQASKNQPLQLSESEIEFKESKRLQGFEQGFIQRNRLDEINPKSLEWGTDLFSGDGIYLRTIDRDFEVGLHGYLQIDHRSFFGPTPNLLMARRARPYIAGRVFRYLNFKYMPDFGQFRQVLTVDGFLDFSYWSQFRIMAGKFRLPVELEMQQTARENLFIERGLPMNLVPNRGTGIKFYGDVLANRLSYQFGFFTGMRDNTITTDFQSYDGYDFTARVMAHPFINQTDHWLKELGIGVGSMYGNVSGQISNFRDPGQGIGGIYFFQYQNGTVAAGQNFDIAPQFYYTRGPFRAFGEYVFHNQNIKNTTARGTLNHQAWQVAASYILTGENAVFVPSGVIVKHNFDPSQHYWGAVEIKARYNELYVDPHAFPLFADPNKSATGAKGWTVGVNWYFTSQMKAMLDYQQATFQGKGGKTLGNHGVEHLLMTRLQYVF
;
A
#
# COMPACT_ATOMS: atom_id res chain seq x y z
N MET A 1 27.33 -0.81 -41.41
CA MET A 1 27.39 -0.57 -39.95
C MET A 1 26.41 -1.50 -39.28
N ILE A 2 26.89 -2.63 -38.78
CA ILE A 2 26.10 -3.67 -38.12
C ILE A 2 26.56 -3.75 -36.66
N SER A 3 25.59 -3.55 -35.77
CA SER A 3 25.42 -4.05 -34.41
C SER A 3 26.46 -3.82 -33.31
N PHE A 4 26.12 -2.91 -32.38
CA PHE A 4 26.52 -2.97 -30.96
C PHE A 4 25.49 -3.74 -30.09
N GLN A 5 24.29 -4.06 -30.63
CA GLN A 5 23.25 -4.83 -29.92
C GLN A 5 23.50 -6.35 -29.89
N TYR A 6 24.35 -6.91 -30.77
CA TYR A 6 24.65 -8.35 -30.80
C TYR A 6 25.74 -8.77 -29.80
N ILE A 7 26.58 -7.83 -29.34
CA ILE A 7 27.67 -8.13 -28.39
C ILE A 7 27.12 -8.36 -26.97
N ILE A 8 26.06 -7.65 -26.56
CA ILE A 8 25.47 -7.81 -25.22
C ILE A 8 24.72 -9.15 -25.08
N PHE A 9 24.09 -9.65 -26.14
CA PHE A 9 23.41 -10.95 -26.12
C PHE A 9 24.39 -12.13 -26.10
N ILE A 10 25.56 -12.00 -26.74
CA ILE A 10 26.60 -13.04 -26.73
C ILE A 10 27.36 -13.05 -25.39
N THR A 11 27.55 -11.90 -24.74
CA THR A 11 28.15 -11.86 -23.39
C THR A 11 27.23 -12.45 -22.31
N PHE A 12 25.90 -12.33 -22.45
CA PHE A 12 24.94 -12.98 -21.54
C PHE A 12 24.88 -14.51 -21.73
N TYR A 13 25.07 -15.01 -22.94
CA TYR A 13 25.02 -16.45 -23.24
C TYR A 13 26.31 -17.20 -22.85
N ILE A 14 27.47 -16.52 -22.93
CA ILE A 14 28.78 -17.12 -22.58
C ILE A 14 28.97 -17.20 -21.06
N ILE A 15 28.39 -16.28 -20.27
CA ILE A 15 28.48 -16.32 -18.80
C ILE A 15 27.65 -17.47 -18.20
N PHE A 16 26.62 -17.97 -18.91
CA PHE A 16 25.79 -19.09 -18.45
C PHE A 16 26.22 -20.48 -18.94
N SER A 17 27.24 -20.58 -19.81
CA SER A 17 27.57 -21.85 -20.47
C SER A 17 28.88 -22.51 -20.04
N PHE A 18 29.65 -21.93 -19.12
CA PHE A 18 30.90 -22.53 -18.66
C PHE A 18 31.17 -22.29 -17.16
N TYR A 19 30.51 -23.05 -16.29
CA TYR A 19 31.09 -23.54 -15.02
C TYR A 19 30.26 -24.76 -14.53
N PRO A 20 30.89 -25.93 -14.31
CA PRO A 20 30.16 -27.10 -13.87
C PRO A 20 29.84 -27.00 -12.38
N PHE A 21 28.55 -26.93 -12.05
CA PHE A 21 28.02 -27.16 -10.70
C PHE A 21 28.22 -28.65 -10.36
N LYS A 22 29.37 -28.98 -9.79
CA LYS A 22 29.69 -30.34 -9.33
C LYS A 22 30.22 -30.29 -7.90
N ILE A 23 29.33 -29.94 -6.98
CA ILE A 23 29.31 -30.24 -5.53
C ILE A 23 27.91 -29.76 -5.11
N PHE A 24 26.93 -30.67 -5.00
CA PHE A 24 25.62 -30.55 -4.30
C PHE A 24 24.56 -31.57 -4.80
N SER A 25 24.98 -32.77 -5.25
CA SER A 25 24.03 -33.79 -5.76
C SER A 25 23.95 -35.08 -4.93
N GLN A 26 24.70 -35.21 -3.83
CA GLN A 26 24.65 -36.44 -3.02
C GLN A 26 23.64 -36.38 -1.86
N GLU A 27 23.34 -35.21 -1.27
CA GLU A 27 22.41 -35.12 -0.14
C GLU A 27 20.93 -35.08 -0.56
N PHE A 28 20.60 -34.57 -1.75
CA PHE A 28 19.21 -34.49 -2.23
C PHE A 28 18.64 -35.86 -2.67
N SER A 29 19.50 -36.78 -3.12
CA SER A 29 19.07 -38.11 -3.57
C SER A 29 18.70 -39.03 -2.40
N ALA A 30 19.40 -38.92 -1.27
CA ALA A 30 19.13 -39.72 -0.08
C ALA A 30 17.79 -39.34 0.59
N HIS A 31 17.48 -38.04 0.65
CA HIS A 31 16.22 -37.56 1.25
C HIS A 31 15.00 -37.95 0.39
N HIS A 32 15.12 -37.85 -0.94
CA HIS A 32 14.01 -38.19 -1.84
C HIS A 32 13.74 -39.71 -1.92
N LEU A 33 14.79 -40.54 -1.79
CA LEU A 33 14.65 -42.00 -1.71
C LEU A 33 14.04 -42.46 -0.37
N ALA A 34 14.40 -41.82 0.74
CA ALA A 34 13.83 -42.12 2.06
C ALA A 34 12.33 -41.76 2.15
N GLU A 35 11.91 -40.69 1.47
CA GLU A 35 10.52 -40.24 1.42
C GLU A 35 9.65 -41.12 0.52
N LYS A 36 10.17 -41.55 -0.64
CA LYS A 36 9.51 -42.56 -1.49
C LYS A 36 9.34 -43.91 -0.80
N ALA A 37 10.33 -44.35 -0.02
CA ALA A 37 10.23 -45.60 0.74
C ALA A 37 9.15 -45.55 1.82
N LYS A 38 8.99 -44.41 2.51
CA LYS A 38 7.94 -44.20 3.53
C LYS A 38 6.54 -44.18 2.92
N ILE A 39 6.37 -43.55 1.75
CA ILE A 39 5.08 -43.48 1.04
C ILE A 39 4.67 -44.87 0.51
N ASN A 40 5.61 -45.64 -0.04
CA ASN A 40 5.34 -46.99 -0.51
C ASN A 40 5.03 -47.98 0.64
N ALA A 41 5.72 -47.85 1.77
CA ALA A 41 5.42 -48.66 2.97
C ALA A 41 4.03 -48.34 3.56
N PHE A 42 3.62 -47.07 3.53
CA PHE A 42 2.29 -46.65 3.98
C PHE A 42 1.18 -47.18 3.07
N GLN A 43 1.38 -47.16 1.74
CA GLN A 43 0.41 -47.69 0.77
C GLN A 43 0.30 -49.22 0.83
N ALA A 44 1.39 -49.94 1.11
CA ALA A 44 1.38 -51.40 1.30
C ALA A 44 0.62 -51.83 2.57
N SER A 45 0.60 -51.00 3.62
CA SER A 45 -0.08 -51.31 4.89
C SER A 45 -1.60 -51.20 4.86
N LYS A 46 -2.18 -50.60 3.80
CA LYS A 46 -3.61 -50.27 3.74
C LYS A 46 -4.51 -51.38 3.13
N ASN A 47 -3.92 -52.46 2.62
CA ASN A 47 -4.62 -53.49 1.83
C ASN A 47 -4.74 -54.87 2.48
N GLN A 48 -4.73 -54.97 3.82
CA GLN A 48 -5.09 -56.22 4.50
C GLN A 48 -6.28 -56.01 5.46
N PRO A 49 -7.35 -56.81 5.39
CA PRO A 49 -8.41 -56.77 6.37
C PRO A 49 -7.95 -57.48 7.65
N LEU A 50 -7.91 -56.76 8.77
CA LEU A 50 -7.60 -57.31 10.10
C LEU A 50 -8.89 -57.44 10.91
N GLN A 51 -9.34 -58.68 11.14
CA GLN A 51 -10.20 -59.01 12.29
C GLN A 51 -9.28 -59.20 13.51
N LEU A 52 -9.40 -58.32 14.50
CA LEU A 52 -8.65 -58.42 15.77
C LEU A 52 -9.63 -58.83 16.88
N SER A 53 -9.19 -59.73 17.75
CA SER A 53 -9.97 -60.19 18.90
C SER A 53 -9.88 -59.22 20.07
N GLU A 54 -10.90 -59.16 20.94
CA GLU A 54 -11.04 -58.17 22.03
C GLU A 54 -9.86 -58.16 23.02
N SER A 55 -9.20 -59.31 23.24
CA SER A 55 -8.02 -59.39 24.11
C SER A 55 -6.76 -58.73 23.54
N GLU A 56 -6.65 -58.60 22.21
CA GLU A 56 -5.55 -57.87 21.55
C GLU A 56 -5.78 -56.36 21.56
N ILE A 57 -7.03 -55.91 21.77
CA ILE A 57 -7.39 -54.49 21.89
C ILE A 57 -6.98 -53.97 23.27
N GLU A 58 -7.27 -54.69 24.36
CA GLU A 58 -6.86 -54.29 25.73
C GLU A 58 -5.34 -54.30 25.94
N PHE A 59 -4.62 -55.26 25.33
CA PHE A 59 -3.15 -55.27 25.38
C PHE A 59 -2.53 -54.11 24.58
N LYS A 60 -3.16 -53.70 23.47
CA LYS A 60 -2.72 -52.54 22.70
C LYS A 60 -3.09 -51.21 23.37
N GLU A 61 -4.24 -51.11 24.04
CA GLU A 61 -4.61 -49.91 24.80
C GLU A 61 -3.73 -49.71 26.04
N SER A 62 -3.40 -50.75 26.78
CA SER A 62 -2.48 -50.64 27.93
C SER A 62 -1.06 -50.24 27.52
N LYS A 63 -0.53 -50.77 26.41
CA LYS A 63 0.73 -50.29 25.82
C LYS A 63 0.62 -48.87 25.25
N ARG A 64 -0.54 -48.48 24.71
CA ARG A 64 -0.78 -47.14 24.17
C ARG A 64 -0.90 -46.09 25.27
N LEU A 65 -1.47 -46.43 26.43
CA LEU A 65 -1.55 -45.57 27.62
C LEU A 65 -0.17 -45.40 28.27
N GLN A 66 0.61 -46.49 28.44
CA GLN A 66 2.00 -46.39 28.89
C GLN A 66 2.90 -45.62 27.90
N GLY A 67 2.67 -45.77 26.59
CA GLY A 67 3.33 -44.97 25.55
C GLY A 67 2.88 -43.51 25.51
N PHE A 68 1.63 -43.21 25.90
CA PHE A 68 1.11 -41.85 26.02
C PHE A 68 1.70 -41.11 27.21
N GLU A 69 1.82 -41.77 28.37
CA GLU A 69 2.46 -41.19 29.55
C GLU A 69 3.97 -40.97 29.33
N GLN A 70 4.67 -41.94 28.73
CA GLN A 70 6.08 -41.73 28.36
C GLN A 70 6.25 -40.65 27.28
N GLY A 71 5.32 -40.55 26.33
CA GLY A 71 5.29 -39.49 25.31
C GLY A 71 4.92 -38.10 25.84
N PHE A 72 4.19 -38.01 26.96
CA PHE A 72 3.94 -36.77 27.70
C PHE A 72 5.15 -36.35 28.51
N ILE A 73 5.82 -37.30 29.16
CA ILE A 73 7.08 -37.04 29.89
C ILE A 73 8.21 -36.66 28.92
N GLN A 74 8.27 -37.23 27.71
CA GLN A 74 9.23 -36.82 26.67
C GLN A 74 8.88 -35.48 26.01
N ARG A 75 7.58 -35.16 25.79
CA ARG A 75 7.17 -33.82 25.32
C ARG A 75 7.49 -32.73 26.34
N ASN A 76 7.16 -32.95 27.62
CA ASN A 76 7.51 -32.00 28.67
C ASN A 76 9.03 -31.86 28.86
N ARG A 77 9.83 -32.92 28.61
CA ARG A 77 11.30 -32.83 28.61
C ARG A 77 11.89 -32.18 27.34
N LEU A 78 11.19 -32.19 26.22
CA LEU A 78 11.61 -31.51 24.98
C LEU A 78 11.22 -30.02 25.00
N ASP A 79 10.12 -29.67 25.66
CA ASP A 79 9.74 -28.28 25.91
C ASP A 79 10.69 -27.60 26.92
N GLU A 80 11.36 -28.38 27.79
CA GLU A 80 12.44 -27.88 28.67
C GLU A 80 13.82 -27.75 27.98
N ILE A 81 14.02 -28.29 26.77
CA ILE A 81 15.35 -28.39 26.14
C ILE A 81 15.50 -27.62 24.80
N ASN A 82 14.46 -26.95 24.29
CA ASN A 82 14.61 -26.16 23.05
C ASN A 82 14.40 -24.65 23.26
N PRO A 83 15.44 -23.88 23.62
CA PRO A 83 15.33 -22.43 23.62
C PRO A 83 15.16 -21.94 22.18
N LYS A 84 13.96 -21.47 21.82
CA LYS A 84 13.67 -20.68 20.61
C LYS A 84 14.19 -21.30 19.30
N SER A 85 13.66 -22.45 18.90
CA SER A 85 13.90 -22.96 17.54
C SER A 85 13.24 -22.06 16.48
N LEU A 86 13.96 -21.84 15.38
CA LEU A 86 13.57 -20.98 14.25
C LEU A 86 12.95 -21.82 13.11
N GLU A 87 11.80 -21.38 12.62
CA GLU A 87 11.20 -21.83 11.37
C GLU A 87 11.61 -20.89 10.23
N TRP A 88 12.17 -21.48 9.18
CA TRP A 88 12.33 -20.81 7.89
C TRP A 88 11.13 -21.16 7.02
N GLY A 89 10.40 -20.14 6.58
CA GLY A 89 9.22 -20.29 5.74
C GLY A 89 9.38 -19.49 4.46
N THR A 90 9.08 -20.14 3.34
CA THR A 90 8.79 -19.45 2.09
C THR A 90 7.39 -19.87 1.70
N ASP A 91 6.36 -19.15 2.14
CA ASP A 91 5.05 -19.30 1.51
C ASP A 91 5.10 -18.59 0.15
N LEU A 92 5.89 -19.16 -0.77
CA LEU A 92 6.07 -18.73 -2.16
C LEU A 92 4.75 -18.67 -2.94
N PHE A 93 3.68 -19.23 -2.38
CA PHE A 93 2.33 -19.23 -2.94
C PHE A 93 1.30 -18.41 -2.13
N SER A 94 1.71 -17.75 -1.04
CA SER A 94 0.88 -16.74 -0.34
C SER A 94 1.15 -15.30 -0.82
N GLY A 95 2.31 -15.02 -1.41
CA GLY A 95 2.64 -13.69 -1.95
C GLY A 95 3.07 -12.63 -0.94
N ASP A 96 3.35 -13.05 0.29
CA ASP A 96 3.62 -12.15 1.41
C ASP A 96 5.09 -12.20 1.85
N GLY A 97 6.08 -12.37 0.96
CA GLY A 97 7.49 -12.29 1.36
C GLY A 97 8.16 -13.62 1.65
N ILE A 98 9.43 -13.49 1.99
CA ILE A 98 10.22 -14.52 2.66
C ILE A 98 10.26 -14.15 4.13
N TYR A 99 9.95 -15.10 5.03
CA TYR A 99 9.95 -14.83 6.45
C TYR A 99 10.77 -15.83 7.27
N LEU A 100 11.27 -15.34 8.38
CA LEU A 100 11.91 -16.08 9.45
C LEU A 100 11.08 -15.87 10.71
N ARG A 101 10.61 -16.94 11.34
CA ARG A 101 9.79 -16.84 12.56
C ARG A 101 10.17 -17.90 13.59
N THR A 102 9.97 -17.62 14.87
CA THR A 102 10.06 -18.65 15.91
C THR A 102 8.79 -19.52 15.92
N ILE A 103 8.89 -20.78 16.35
CA ILE A 103 7.74 -21.70 16.42
C ILE A 103 6.61 -21.13 17.30
N ASP A 104 6.98 -20.51 18.43
CA ASP A 104 6.06 -19.83 19.35
C ASP A 104 5.44 -18.53 18.78
N ARG A 105 5.92 -18.09 17.61
CA ARG A 105 5.54 -16.85 16.91
C ARG A 105 5.79 -15.56 17.70
N ASP A 106 6.64 -15.61 18.71
CA ASP A 106 7.06 -14.45 19.49
C ASP A 106 7.88 -13.48 18.63
N PHE A 107 8.69 -14.03 17.72
CA PHE A 107 9.53 -13.29 16.80
C PHE A 107 9.23 -13.68 15.36
N GLU A 108 9.07 -12.68 14.51
CA GLU A 108 8.88 -12.84 13.08
C GLU A 108 9.55 -11.67 12.35
N VAL A 109 10.30 -11.96 11.30
CA VAL A 109 10.86 -10.96 10.39
C VAL A 109 10.64 -11.43 8.96
N GLY A 110 9.95 -10.62 8.17
CA GLY A 110 9.70 -10.82 6.76
C GLY A 110 10.45 -9.81 5.90
N LEU A 111 11.03 -10.29 4.81
CA LEU A 111 11.45 -9.49 3.68
C LEU A 111 10.33 -9.51 2.63
N HIS A 112 9.86 -8.33 2.28
CA HIS A 112 8.78 -8.13 1.33
C HIS A 112 9.19 -7.07 0.30
N GLY A 113 8.38 -6.89 -0.72
CA GLY A 113 8.55 -5.74 -1.60
C GLY A 113 7.46 -5.57 -2.63
N TYR A 114 7.56 -4.48 -3.38
CA TYR A 114 6.83 -4.35 -4.62
C TYR A 114 7.54 -3.43 -5.61
N LEU A 115 7.34 -3.74 -6.89
CA LEU A 115 7.83 -2.99 -8.04
C LEU A 115 6.65 -2.48 -8.84
N GLN A 116 6.71 -1.22 -9.26
CA GLN A 116 5.75 -0.62 -10.18
C GLN A 116 6.50 0.03 -11.33
N ILE A 117 6.20 -0.39 -12.55
CA ILE A 117 6.72 0.20 -13.78
C ILE A 117 5.56 0.90 -14.47
N ASP A 118 5.70 2.19 -14.69
CA ASP A 118 4.69 3.04 -15.31
C ASP A 118 5.14 3.47 -16.69
N HIS A 119 4.21 3.42 -17.65
CA HIS A 119 4.31 4.16 -18.90
C HIS A 119 3.19 5.20 -18.98
N ARG A 120 3.51 6.39 -19.49
CA ARG A 120 2.58 7.52 -19.61
C ARG A 120 2.67 8.10 -21.01
N SER A 121 1.54 8.13 -21.71
CA SER A 121 1.39 8.75 -23.01
C SER A 121 0.56 10.02 -22.91
N PHE A 122 1.20 11.15 -23.22
CA PHE A 122 0.54 12.45 -23.26
C PHE A 122 0.08 12.73 -24.69
N PHE A 123 -1.10 13.33 -24.83
CA PHE A 123 -1.67 13.68 -26.14
C PHE A 123 -1.39 15.14 -26.52
N GLY A 124 -0.36 15.74 -25.93
CA GLY A 124 0.06 17.12 -26.13
C GLY A 124 1.58 17.22 -26.30
N PRO A 125 2.18 18.41 -26.10
CA PRO A 125 3.62 18.63 -26.30
C PRO A 125 4.49 17.97 -25.22
N THR A 126 3.90 17.47 -24.14
CA THR A 126 4.60 16.79 -23.04
C THR A 126 5.19 15.46 -23.53
N PRO A 127 6.48 15.19 -23.31
CA PRO A 127 7.07 13.90 -23.68
C PRO A 127 6.47 12.72 -22.92
N ASN A 128 6.35 11.57 -23.59
CA ASN A 128 5.99 10.32 -22.96
C ASN A 128 7.05 9.89 -21.92
N LEU A 129 6.59 9.19 -20.88
CA LEU A 129 7.46 8.76 -19.79
C LEU A 129 7.38 7.25 -19.61
N LEU A 130 8.53 6.61 -19.40
CA LEU A 130 8.66 5.25 -18.90
C LEU A 130 9.52 5.30 -17.64
N MET A 131 9.00 4.81 -16.52
CA MET A 131 9.71 4.91 -15.24
C MET A 131 9.43 3.72 -14.33
N ALA A 132 10.44 3.32 -13.56
CA ALA A 132 10.20 2.57 -12.32
C ALA A 132 9.58 3.52 -11.29
N ARG A 133 8.25 3.55 -11.21
CA ARG A 133 7.50 4.50 -10.38
C ARG A 133 7.73 4.31 -8.89
N ARG A 134 7.86 3.05 -8.45
CA ARG A 134 8.17 2.63 -7.08
C ARG A 134 8.98 1.34 -7.14
N ALA A 135 10.04 1.27 -6.36
CA ALA A 135 10.80 0.05 -6.14
C ALA A 135 11.10 -0.02 -4.64
N ARG A 136 10.25 -0.75 -3.90
CA ARG A 136 10.18 -0.67 -2.43
C ARG A 136 10.35 -2.05 -1.82
N PRO A 137 11.58 -2.55 -1.66
CA PRO A 137 11.82 -3.63 -0.72
C PRO A 137 11.58 -3.10 0.70
N TYR A 138 11.12 -3.96 1.60
CA TYR A 138 10.96 -3.60 3.00
C TYR A 138 11.10 -4.80 3.91
N ILE A 139 11.57 -4.52 5.12
CA ILE A 139 11.52 -5.46 6.22
C ILE A 139 10.36 -5.08 7.13
N ALA A 140 9.61 -6.06 7.56
CA ALA A 140 8.57 -5.91 8.56
C ALA A 140 8.57 -7.12 9.47
N GLY A 141 8.05 -6.97 10.67
CA GLY A 141 8.06 -8.09 11.60
C GLY A 141 7.43 -7.77 12.93
N ARG A 142 7.51 -8.75 13.81
CA ARG A 142 6.95 -8.73 15.16
C ARG A 142 7.98 -9.25 16.16
N VAL A 143 8.03 -8.60 17.31
CA VAL A 143 8.93 -8.91 18.43
C VAL A 143 8.08 -9.01 19.69
N PHE A 144 8.26 -10.07 20.47
CA PHE A 144 7.48 -10.36 21.69
C PHE A 144 5.96 -10.33 21.48
N ARG A 145 5.45 -10.75 20.32
CA ARG A 145 4.01 -10.73 19.94
C ARG A 145 3.30 -9.37 19.87
N TYR A 146 3.85 -8.31 20.45
CA TYR A 146 3.14 -7.04 20.62
C TYR A 146 3.85 -5.86 19.96
N LEU A 147 5.15 -5.98 19.68
CA LEU A 147 5.91 -4.91 19.04
C LEU A 147 6.09 -5.23 17.56
N ASN A 148 5.34 -4.53 16.71
CA ASN A 148 5.51 -4.61 15.26
C ASN A 148 6.51 -3.54 14.80
N PHE A 149 7.25 -3.83 13.74
CA PHE A 149 8.14 -2.85 13.11
C PHE A 149 8.02 -2.91 11.59
N LYS A 150 8.37 -1.80 10.94
CA LYS A 150 8.52 -1.75 9.49
C LYS A 150 9.58 -0.73 9.09
N TYR A 151 10.42 -1.11 8.13
CA TYR A 151 11.33 -0.20 7.45
C TYR A 151 11.27 -0.41 5.94
N MET A 152 10.88 0.63 5.21
CA MET A 152 10.61 0.59 3.77
C MET A 152 11.28 1.78 3.05
N PRO A 153 12.46 1.58 2.46
CA PRO A 153 13.03 2.52 1.51
C PRO A 153 12.30 2.50 0.15
N ASP A 154 12.49 3.56 -0.65
CA ASP A 154 12.06 3.63 -2.05
C ASP A 154 13.24 3.97 -2.97
N PHE A 155 13.48 3.09 -3.93
CA PHE A 155 14.50 3.22 -4.98
C PHE A 155 13.88 3.63 -6.32
N GLY A 156 12.57 3.87 -6.35
CA GLY A 156 11.87 4.30 -7.55
C GLY A 156 12.37 5.64 -8.07
N GLN A 157 12.17 5.84 -9.37
CA GLN A 157 12.34 7.12 -10.05
C GLN A 157 13.77 7.70 -10.02
N PHE A 158 14.78 6.85 -9.78
CA PHE A 158 16.21 7.22 -9.81
C PHE A 158 16.55 8.45 -8.96
N ARG A 159 15.82 8.64 -7.85
CA ARG A 159 16.09 9.69 -6.86
C ARG A 159 17.01 9.17 -5.76
N GLN A 160 17.42 10.06 -4.87
CA GLN A 160 17.98 9.66 -3.58
C GLN A 160 17.03 8.64 -2.92
N VAL A 161 17.60 7.61 -2.30
CA VAL A 161 16.84 6.60 -1.57
C VAL A 161 16.15 7.29 -0.40
N LEU A 162 14.82 7.19 -0.35
CA LEU A 162 14.02 7.84 0.69
C LEU A 162 13.40 6.80 1.60
N THR A 163 13.41 7.05 2.91
CA THR A 163 12.59 6.27 3.86
C THR A 163 11.12 6.64 3.67
N VAL A 164 10.30 5.68 3.28
CA VAL A 164 8.85 5.86 3.11
C VAL A 164 8.11 5.52 4.40
N ASP A 165 8.28 4.31 4.91
CA ASP A 165 7.76 3.92 6.23
C ASP A 165 8.94 3.48 7.10
N GLY A 166 8.95 3.90 8.37
CA GLY A 166 10.01 3.57 9.32
C GLY A 166 9.48 3.74 10.74
N PHE A 167 8.88 2.71 11.33
CA PHE A 167 8.18 2.83 12.61
C PHE A 167 8.25 1.58 13.47
N LEU A 168 7.96 1.79 14.76
CA LEU A 168 7.60 0.78 15.74
C LEU A 168 6.14 0.96 16.15
N ASP A 169 5.45 -0.13 16.40
CA ASP A 169 4.04 -0.16 16.78
C ASP A 169 3.81 -1.17 17.90
N PHE A 170 3.46 -0.65 19.07
CA PHE A 170 3.04 -1.44 20.21
C PHE A 170 1.53 -1.69 20.16
N SER A 171 1.18 -2.95 19.92
CA SER A 171 -0.17 -3.43 19.68
C SER A 171 -0.52 -4.62 20.58
N TYR A 172 -0.74 -4.34 21.87
CA TYR A 172 -1.22 -5.34 22.83
C TYR A 172 -2.76 -5.40 22.89
N TRP A 173 -3.42 -4.24 23.00
CA TRP A 173 -4.89 -4.14 23.04
C TRP A 173 -5.42 -3.62 21.70
N SER A 174 -6.51 -4.20 21.19
CA SER A 174 -7.14 -3.67 19.97
C SER A 174 -7.72 -2.26 20.20
N GLN A 175 -8.15 -1.98 21.43
CA GLN A 175 -8.75 -0.71 21.85
C GLN A 175 -7.72 0.40 22.04
N PHE A 176 -6.43 0.07 22.22
CA PHE A 176 -5.39 1.06 22.45
C PHE A 176 -4.01 0.54 22.00
N ARG A 177 -3.47 1.21 20.98
CA ARG A 177 -2.19 0.93 20.33
C ARG A 177 -1.40 2.22 20.19
N ILE A 178 -0.08 2.09 20.12
CA ILE A 178 0.85 3.22 20.02
C ILE A 178 1.81 2.96 18.88
N MET A 179 1.95 3.92 17.96
CA MET A 179 2.90 3.85 16.84
C MET A 179 3.80 5.08 16.84
N ALA A 180 5.12 4.87 16.68
CA ALA A 180 6.11 5.94 16.65
C ALA A 180 7.11 5.75 15.49
N GLY A 181 7.46 6.84 14.80
CA GLY A 181 8.35 6.84 13.64
C GLY A 181 7.79 7.60 12.45
N LYS A 182 8.20 7.25 11.23
CA LYS A 182 7.73 7.83 9.96
C LYS A 182 6.64 6.95 9.33
N PHE A 183 5.43 7.48 9.20
CA PHE A 183 4.26 6.76 8.66
C PHE A 183 3.18 7.74 8.16
N ARG A 184 2.06 7.22 7.63
CA ARG A 184 0.95 8.04 7.10
C ARG A 184 0.23 8.82 8.21
N LEU A 185 -0.06 10.10 7.98
CA LEU A 185 -0.91 10.88 8.88
C LEU A 185 -2.37 10.43 8.72
N PRO A 186 -3.15 10.29 9.80
CA PRO A 186 -4.54 9.87 9.73
C PRO A 186 -5.46 11.04 9.33
N VAL A 187 -5.43 11.46 8.07
CA VAL A 187 -6.27 12.58 7.57
C VAL A 187 -7.12 12.14 6.38
N GLU A 188 -6.54 12.05 5.19
CA GLU A 188 -7.21 11.69 3.94
C GLU A 188 -7.35 10.16 3.76
N LEU A 189 -8.48 9.71 3.21
CA LEU A 189 -8.86 8.30 3.05
C LEU A 189 -7.97 7.58 2.04
N GLU A 190 -7.84 8.12 0.82
CA GLU A 190 -7.04 7.49 -0.24
C GLU A 190 -5.54 7.49 0.13
N MET A 191 -5.10 8.45 0.95
CA MET A 191 -3.75 8.44 1.50
C MET A 191 -3.51 7.28 2.48
N GLN A 192 -4.52 6.89 3.27
CA GLN A 192 -4.41 5.74 4.18
C GLN A 192 -4.15 4.43 3.44
N GLN A 193 -4.60 4.32 2.19
CA GLN A 193 -4.36 3.13 1.39
C GLN A 193 -2.87 2.98 1.05
N THR A 194 -2.45 1.72 0.95
CA THR A 194 -1.12 1.42 0.44
C THR A 194 -1.06 1.60 -1.07
N ALA A 195 0.07 2.12 -1.56
CA ALA A 195 0.21 2.46 -2.97
C ALA A 195 0.12 1.24 -3.90
N ARG A 196 0.32 0.02 -3.38
CA ARG A 196 0.09 -1.23 -4.11
C ARG A 196 -1.40 -1.58 -4.27
N GLU A 197 -2.26 -1.03 -3.42
CA GLU A 197 -3.72 -1.28 -3.42
C GLU A 197 -4.54 -0.10 -3.93
N ASN A 198 -3.91 1.02 -4.32
CA ASN A 198 -4.59 2.13 -4.96
C ASN A 198 -5.45 1.64 -6.15
N LEU A 199 -6.68 2.14 -6.23
CA LEU A 199 -7.62 1.81 -7.31
C LEU A 199 -7.11 2.33 -8.68
N PHE A 200 -6.54 3.53 -8.69
CA PHE A 200 -5.94 4.18 -9.87
C PHE A 200 -4.41 4.20 -9.80
N ILE A 201 -3.77 4.39 -10.96
CA ILE A 201 -2.30 4.48 -11.07
C ILE A 201 -1.76 5.65 -10.22
N GLU A 202 -2.48 6.76 -10.16
CA GLU A 202 -2.20 7.91 -9.28
C GLU A 202 -3.43 8.29 -8.46
N ARG A 203 -3.18 8.87 -7.27
CA ARG A 203 -4.23 9.38 -6.37
C ARG A 203 -4.94 10.59 -6.97
N GLY A 204 -6.10 10.94 -6.41
CA GLY A 204 -6.91 12.07 -6.85
C GLY A 204 -6.32 13.42 -6.47
N LEU A 205 -6.96 14.50 -6.93
CA LEU A 205 -6.56 15.87 -6.62
C LEU A 205 -6.49 16.24 -5.12
N PRO A 206 -7.31 15.66 -4.20
CA PRO A 206 -7.20 15.94 -2.76
C PRO A 206 -5.82 15.73 -2.16
N MET A 207 -5.02 14.85 -2.75
CA MET A 207 -3.65 14.59 -2.34
C MET A 207 -2.74 15.82 -2.33
N ASN A 208 -3.12 16.88 -3.05
CA ASN A 208 -2.38 18.14 -3.11
C ASN A 208 -2.52 18.99 -1.84
N LEU A 209 -3.52 18.72 -1.00
CA LEU A 209 -3.91 19.58 0.14
C LEU A 209 -3.58 18.97 1.50
N VAL A 210 -2.98 17.78 1.55
CA VAL A 210 -2.58 17.16 2.81
C VAL A 210 -1.17 16.55 2.74
N PRO A 211 -0.48 16.40 3.87
CA PRO A 211 0.75 15.65 3.93
C PRO A 211 0.52 14.17 3.71
N ASN A 212 1.45 13.52 3.00
CA ASN A 212 1.36 12.09 2.71
C ASN A 212 1.77 11.26 3.95
N ARG A 213 2.89 11.65 4.56
CA ARG A 213 3.56 10.96 5.68
C ARG A 213 4.23 11.96 6.59
N GLY A 214 4.46 11.55 7.83
CA GLY A 214 4.93 12.36 8.94
C GLY A 214 5.82 11.55 9.87
N THR A 215 6.78 12.19 10.52
CA THR A 215 7.53 11.61 11.63
C THR A 215 6.88 12.05 12.92
N GLY A 216 6.46 11.10 13.75
CA GLY A 216 5.71 11.43 14.95
C GLY A 216 5.29 10.21 15.77
N ILE A 217 4.30 10.44 16.63
CA ILE A 217 3.67 9.43 17.47
C ILE A 217 2.15 9.49 17.30
N LYS A 218 1.51 8.32 17.22
CA LYS A 218 0.06 8.16 17.11
C LYS A 218 -0.45 7.15 18.13
N PHE A 219 -1.63 7.45 18.65
CA PHE A 219 -2.47 6.57 19.46
C PHE A 219 -3.71 6.19 18.68
N TYR A 220 -4.09 4.93 18.72
CA TYR A 220 -5.23 4.46 17.94
C TYR A 220 -5.86 3.19 18.50
N GLY A 221 -7.12 2.95 18.14
CA GLY A 221 -7.85 1.81 18.66
C GLY A 221 -9.17 1.55 17.95
N ASP A 222 -9.65 0.32 18.09
CA ASP A 222 -10.98 -0.12 17.66
C ASP A 222 -11.83 -0.39 18.91
N VAL A 223 -12.98 0.27 19.00
CA VAL A 223 -13.90 0.21 20.14
C VAL A 223 -15.32 -0.10 19.69
N LEU A 224 -16.23 -0.28 20.67
CA LEU A 224 -17.64 -0.61 20.41
C LEU A 224 -17.82 -1.87 19.54
N ALA A 225 -16.97 -2.89 19.77
CA ALA A 225 -16.86 -4.09 18.96
C ALA A 225 -16.60 -3.77 17.49
N ASN A 226 -15.53 -3.01 17.21
CA ASN A 226 -15.08 -2.59 15.87
C ASN A 226 -16.04 -1.66 15.10
N ARG A 227 -17.10 -1.17 15.73
CA ARG A 227 -18.02 -0.20 15.09
C ARG A 227 -17.45 1.22 15.06
N LEU A 228 -16.39 1.48 15.80
CA LEU A 228 -15.74 2.79 15.84
C LEU A 228 -14.23 2.62 15.95
N SER A 229 -13.48 3.24 15.05
CA SER A 229 -12.02 3.32 15.10
C SER A 229 -11.60 4.76 15.29
N TYR A 230 -10.65 5.02 16.17
CA TYR A 230 -10.11 6.35 16.40
C TYR A 230 -8.59 6.36 16.24
N GLN A 231 -8.05 7.51 15.83
CA GLN A 231 -6.64 7.77 15.68
C GLN A 231 -6.37 9.22 16.09
N PHE A 232 -5.32 9.48 16.85
CA PHE A 232 -4.81 10.84 17.05
C PHE A 232 -3.31 10.83 17.28
N GLY A 233 -2.60 11.90 16.95
CA GLY A 233 -1.15 11.92 17.08
C GLY A 233 -0.53 13.28 16.84
N PHE A 234 0.75 13.36 17.18
CA PHE A 234 1.59 14.55 17.02
C PHE A 234 2.71 14.23 16.04
N PHE A 235 2.88 15.10 15.05
CA PHE A 235 3.83 14.93 13.96
C PHE A 235 4.68 16.18 13.80
N THR A 236 5.90 16.01 13.32
CA THR A 236 6.65 17.16 12.82
C THR A 236 5.94 17.74 11.61
N GLY A 237 5.99 19.06 11.48
CA GLY A 237 5.37 19.79 10.39
C GLY A 237 5.87 19.27 9.04
N MET A 238 4.93 19.05 8.12
CA MET A 238 5.24 18.51 6.80
C MET A 238 4.52 19.32 5.72
N ARG A 239 5.20 19.48 4.59
CA ARG A 239 4.59 20.08 3.40
C ARG A 239 3.60 19.08 2.76
N ASP A 240 2.57 19.60 2.11
CA ASP A 240 1.58 18.75 1.42
C ASP A 240 2.17 18.02 0.21
N ASN A 241 1.56 16.88 -0.15
CA ASN A 241 1.90 16.11 -1.35
C ASN A 241 3.40 15.81 -1.54
N THR A 242 4.15 15.71 -0.45
CA THR A 242 5.55 15.32 -0.48
C THR A 242 5.78 14.11 0.40
N ILE A 243 6.71 13.28 -0.04
CA ILE A 243 7.21 12.13 0.73
C ILE A 243 8.36 12.58 1.66
N THR A 244 8.82 13.83 1.47
CA THR A 244 9.97 14.55 2.06
C THR A 244 11.24 13.73 2.30
N THR A 245 12.33 14.38 1.90
CA THR A 245 13.73 14.05 2.19
C THR A 245 13.96 13.94 3.68
N ASP A 246 14.98 13.19 4.10
CA ASP A 246 15.33 13.00 5.52
C ASP A 246 15.84 14.31 6.20
N PHE A 247 15.85 15.44 5.48
CA PHE A 247 16.23 16.77 5.95
C PHE A 247 15.05 17.75 5.84
N GLN A 248 14.74 18.45 6.92
CA GLN A 248 13.61 19.37 7.03
C GLN A 248 13.94 20.79 6.49
N SER A 249 13.07 21.33 5.63
CA SER A 249 12.96 22.77 5.32
C SER A 249 11.57 23.31 5.72
N TYR A 250 10.99 22.65 6.72
CA TYR A 250 9.65 22.87 7.24
C TYR A 250 9.72 22.66 8.76
N ASP A 251 9.27 23.64 9.52
CA ASP A 251 9.36 23.72 10.98
C ASP A 251 7.97 23.79 11.60
N GLY A 252 7.85 23.35 12.84
CA GLY A 252 6.58 23.27 13.57
C GLY A 252 6.08 21.85 13.78
N TYR A 253 4.87 21.76 14.34
CA TYR A 253 4.23 20.49 14.68
C TYR A 253 2.74 20.54 14.31
N ASP A 254 2.25 19.37 13.89
CA ASP A 254 0.86 19.14 13.56
C ASP A 254 0.26 18.11 14.53
N PHE A 255 -0.89 18.44 15.11
CA PHE A 255 -1.79 17.48 15.72
C PHE A 255 -2.74 16.94 14.65
N THR A 256 -2.94 15.63 14.63
CA THR A 256 -3.89 14.97 13.72
C THR A 256 -4.88 14.15 14.52
N ALA A 257 -6.11 14.06 14.01
CA ALA A 257 -7.13 13.19 14.57
C ALA A 257 -8.05 12.64 13.47
N ARG A 258 -8.48 11.40 13.63
CA ARG A 258 -9.45 10.74 12.74
C ARG A 258 -10.35 9.80 13.49
N VAL A 259 -11.61 9.80 13.10
CA VAL A 259 -12.61 8.85 13.59
C VAL A 259 -13.30 8.22 12.39
N MET A 260 -13.48 6.89 12.42
CA MET A 260 -14.22 6.11 11.44
C MET A 260 -15.30 5.30 12.15
N ALA A 261 -16.52 5.35 11.64
CA ALA A 261 -17.65 4.56 12.10
C ALA A 261 -18.01 3.47 11.07
N HIS A 262 -18.28 2.28 11.59
CA HIS A 262 -18.71 1.08 10.87
C HIS A 262 -20.01 0.56 11.49
N PRO A 263 -21.13 1.29 11.36
CA PRO A 263 -22.33 1.07 12.16
C PRO A 263 -22.93 -0.33 12.00
N PHE A 264 -22.76 -0.95 10.82
CA PHE A 264 -23.38 -2.22 10.47
C PHE A 264 -22.40 -3.41 10.41
N ILE A 265 -21.13 -3.24 10.80
CA ILE A 265 -20.10 -4.28 10.62
C ILE A 265 -20.43 -5.61 11.33
N ASN A 266 -21.15 -5.52 12.45
CA ASN A 266 -21.57 -6.68 13.25
C ASN A 266 -22.96 -7.23 12.86
N GLN A 267 -23.60 -6.66 11.85
CA GLN A 267 -24.90 -7.14 11.38
C GLN A 267 -24.71 -8.29 10.38
N THR A 268 -25.52 -9.33 10.51
CA THR A 268 -25.58 -10.43 9.54
C THR A 268 -26.43 -9.99 8.34
N ASP A 269 -25.92 -10.21 7.12
CA ASP A 269 -26.62 -9.95 5.85
C ASP A 269 -27.19 -8.54 5.62
N HIS A 270 -26.70 -7.54 6.35
CA HIS A 270 -27.11 -6.16 6.16
C HIS A 270 -26.44 -5.54 4.92
N TRP A 271 -27.23 -4.92 4.05
CA TRP A 271 -26.71 -4.34 2.81
C TRP A 271 -25.68 -3.22 3.03
N LEU A 272 -25.70 -2.54 4.18
CA LEU A 272 -24.69 -1.54 4.57
C LEU A 272 -23.53 -2.09 5.44
N LYS A 273 -23.35 -3.42 5.54
CA LYS A 273 -22.37 -4.04 6.45
C LYS A 273 -20.96 -3.44 6.33
N GLU A 274 -20.49 -3.21 5.10
CA GLU A 274 -19.14 -2.70 4.81
C GLU A 274 -19.10 -1.18 4.58
N LEU A 275 -20.11 -0.45 5.06
CA LEU A 275 -20.10 1.01 5.05
C LEU A 275 -19.12 1.54 6.10
N GLY A 276 -18.19 2.38 5.67
CA GLY A 276 -17.35 3.20 6.53
C GLY A 276 -17.60 4.67 6.29
N ILE A 277 -17.84 5.44 7.34
CA ILE A 277 -17.96 6.91 7.28
C ILE A 277 -17.06 7.49 8.36
N GLY A 278 -16.38 8.59 8.07
CA GLY A 278 -15.58 9.24 9.08
C GLY A 278 -15.11 10.62 8.70
N VAL A 279 -14.24 11.15 9.55
CA VAL A 279 -13.63 12.47 9.39
C VAL A 279 -12.20 12.41 9.90
N GLY A 280 -11.28 12.93 9.10
CA GLY A 280 -9.90 13.23 9.49
C GLY A 280 -9.71 14.72 9.69
N SER A 281 -8.72 15.12 10.47
CA SER A 281 -8.39 16.51 10.71
C SER A 281 -6.91 16.67 11.04
N MET A 282 -6.39 17.85 10.74
CA MET A 282 -5.04 18.28 11.09
C MET A 282 -5.11 19.72 11.60
N TYR A 283 -4.34 20.04 12.63
CA TYR A 283 -4.19 21.39 13.15
C TYR A 283 -2.79 21.56 13.71
N GLY A 284 -2.13 22.65 13.36
CA GLY A 284 -0.76 22.88 13.74
C GLY A 284 -0.36 24.33 13.58
N ASN A 285 0.92 24.58 13.83
CA ASN A 285 1.56 25.85 13.54
C ASN A 285 2.89 25.55 12.89
N VAL A 286 2.98 25.90 11.61
CA VAL A 286 4.03 25.44 10.73
C VAL A 286 4.57 26.57 9.89
N SER A 287 5.86 26.49 9.58
CA SER A 287 6.51 27.47 8.72
C SER A 287 7.54 26.82 7.80
N GLY A 288 7.69 27.35 6.59
CA GLY A 288 8.64 26.84 5.62
C GLY A 288 8.06 26.70 4.23
N GLN A 289 8.72 25.93 3.38
CA GLN A 289 8.31 25.80 1.97
C GLN A 289 6.87 25.30 1.83
N ILE A 290 6.09 25.96 0.98
CA ILE A 290 4.72 25.54 0.62
C ILE A 290 4.71 24.74 -0.69
N SER A 291 3.75 23.82 -0.83
CA SER A 291 3.64 22.97 -2.03
C SER A 291 2.82 23.65 -3.12
N ASN A 292 3.32 23.61 -4.35
CA ASN A 292 2.54 23.92 -5.54
C ASN A 292 1.59 22.74 -5.86
N PHE A 293 0.47 23.02 -6.51
CA PHE A 293 -0.49 21.99 -6.88
C PHE A 293 -0.24 21.50 -8.30
N ARG A 294 -0.27 20.18 -8.46
CA ARG A 294 -0.03 19.51 -9.74
C ARG A 294 -1.15 18.54 -10.07
N ASP A 295 -1.29 18.23 -11.36
CA ASP A 295 -2.02 17.05 -11.76
C ASP A 295 -1.22 15.79 -11.35
N PRO A 296 -1.77 14.93 -10.46
CA PRO A 296 -1.11 13.69 -10.04
C PRO A 296 -0.72 12.77 -11.21
N GLY A 297 -1.53 12.75 -12.28
CA GLY A 297 -1.38 11.88 -13.44
C GLY A 297 -0.05 12.10 -14.18
N GLN A 298 0.56 13.27 -14.10
CA GLN A 298 1.77 13.56 -14.89
C GLN A 298 3.08 13.03 -14.28
N GLY A 299 3.13 12.77 -12.97
CA GLY A 299 4.30 12.15 -12.34
C GLY A 299 5.42 13.14 -12.03
N ILE A 300 6.68 12.69 -12.15
CA ILE A 300 7.82 13.58 -11.90
C ILE A 300 7.97 14.55 -13.06
N GLY A 301 8.09 15.85 -12.74
CA GLY A 301 8.19 16.91 -13.75
C GLY A 301 6.84 17.33 -14.30
N GLY A 302 5.74 16.84 -13.73
CA GLY A 302 4.39 17.21 -14.13
C GLY A 302 4.11 18.70 -14.02
N ILE A 303 3.20 19.19 -14.86
CA ILE A 303 2.74 20.57 -14.87
C ILE A 303 2.09 20.87 -13.53
N TYR A 304 2.68 21.83 -12.83
CA TYR A 304 2.01 22.49 -11.72
C TYR A 304 0.95 23.40 -12.29
N PHE A 305 -0.31 23.06 -12.06
CA PHE A 305 -1.40 23.91 -12.51
C PHE A 305 -1.56 25.15 -11.65
N PHE A 306 -1.08 25.10 -10.40
CA PHE A 306 -1.03 26.25 -9.52
C PHE A 306 0.34 26.35 -8.88
N GLN A 307 0.94 27.54 -8.98
CA GLN A 307 2.25 27.84 -8.45
C GLN A 307 2.21 29.11 -7.63
N TYR A 308 2.73 29.02 -6.40
CA TYR A 308 3.02 30.17 -5.57
C TYR A 308 4.18 30.98 -6.14
N GLN A 309 4.14 32.30 -5.96
CA GLN A 309 5.25 33.19 -6.29
C GLN A 309 6.46 32.87 -5.41
N ASN A 310 7.65 33.11 -5.96
CA ASN A 310 8.91 32.90 -5.26
C ASN A 310 8.94 33.66 -3.92
N GLY A 311 9.44 33.02 -2.87
CA GLY A 311 9.46 33.56 -1.51
C GLY A 311 8.14 33.43 -0.73
N THR A 312 7.07 32.91 -1.35
CA THR A 312 5.85 32.55 -0.60
C THR A 312 6.10 31.28 0.20
N VAL A 313 5.77 31.32 1.48
CA VAL A 313 6.01 30.23 2.45
C VAL A 313 4.81 30.07 3.38
N ALA A 314 4.64 28.87 3.91
CA ALA A 314 3.79 28.64 5.07
C ALA A 314 4.35 29.44 6.26
N ALA A 315 3.46 30.08 7.03
CA ALA A 315 3.86 30.95 8.12
C ALA A 315 2.76 31.10 9.18
N GLY A 316 2.51 30.02 9.92
CA GLY A 316 1.66 30.05 11.09
C GLY A 316 0.71 28.87 11.13
N GLN A 317 -0.48 29.14 11.67
CA GLN A 317 -1.51 28.13 11.83
C GLN A 317 -1.94 27.50 10.50
N ASN A 318 -2.17 26.19 10.53
CA ASN A 318 -2.85 25.43 9.49
C ASN A 318 -4.02 24.65 10.10
N PHE A 319 -5.01 24.36 9.27
CA PHE A 319 -6.14 23.53 9.66
C PHE A 319 -6.72 22.80 8.46
N ASP A 320 -6.83 21.48 8.59
CA ASP A 320 -7.49 20.62 7.62
C ASP A 320 -8.66 19.87 8.25
N ILE A 321 -9.72 19.69 7.47
CA ILE A 321 -10.80 18.75 7.79
C ILE A 321 -11.18 17.95 6.55
N ALA A 322 -11.29 16.63 6.74
CA ALA A 322 -11.44 15.66 5.68
C ALA A 322 -12.57 14.65 5.96
N PRO A 323 -13.86 15.02 5.76
CA PRO A 323 -14.96 14.06 5.77
C PRO A 323 -14.79 13.06 4.62
N GLN A 324 -15.03 11.79 4.91
CA GLN A 324 -14.72 10.68 4.02
C GLN A 324 -15.66 9.50 4.23
N PHE A 325 -15.87 8.72 3.17
CA PHE A 325 -16.62 7.47 3.24
C PHE A 325 -16.08 6.44 2.27
N TYR A 326 -16.38 5.18 2.55
CA TYR A 326 -16.26 4.08 1.60
C TYR A 326 -17.39 3.09 1.78
N TYR A 327 -17.63 2.28 0.76
CA TYR A 327 -18.61 1.22 0.79
C TYR A 327 -18.22 0.11 -0.17
N THR A 328 -18.32 -1.13 0.28
CA THR A 328 -18.20 -2.31 -0.59
C THR A 328 -19.43 -3.21 -0.49
N ARG A 329 -19.78 -3.86 -1.59
CA ARG A 329 -20.80 -4.92 -1.60
C ARG A 329 -20.57 -5.84 -2.78
N GLY A 330 -20.18 -7.08 -2.47
CA GLY A 330 -19.80 -8.05 -3.50
C GLY A 330 -18.71 -7.46 -4.41
N PRO A 331 -18.89 -7.44 -5.74
CA PRO A 331 -17.91 -6.91 -6.69
C PRO A 331 -17.81 -5.38 -6.74
N PHE A 332 -18.72 -4.66 -6.10
CA PHE A 332 -18.75 -3.20 -6.11
C PHE A 332 -17.94 -2.61 -4.96
N ARG A 333 -17.14 -1.58 -5.24
CA ARG A 333 -16.58 -0.67 -4.22
C ARG A 333 -16.68 0.79 -4.67
N ALA A 334 -16.89 1.67 -3.71
CA ALA A 334 -16.82 3.11 -3.91
C ALA A 334 -16.21 3.80 -2.70
N PHE A 335 -15.63 4.96 -2.93
CA PHE A 335 -15.19 5.86 -1.88
C PHE A 335 -15.31 7.32 -2.32
N GLY A 336 -15.38 8.20 -1.34
CA GLY A 336 -15.33 9.62 -1.57
C GLY A 336 -14.75 10.35 -0.37
N GLU A 337 -14.14 11.49 -0.65
CA GLU A 337 -13.56 12.37 0.36
C GLU A 337 -13.58 13.81 -0.13
N TYR A 338 -13.64 14.71 0.83
CA TYR A 338 -13.51 16.15 0.63
C TYR A 338 -12.47 16.64 1.61
N VAL A 339 -11.63 17.59 1.22
CA VAL A 339 -10.61 18.23 2.04
C VAL A 339 -10.85 19.73 1.96
N PHE A 340 -11.05 20.36 3.12
CA PHE A 340 -10.88 21.79 3.30
C PHE A 340 -9.53 22.02 3.97
N HIS A 341 -8.72 22.91 3.38
CA HIS A 341 -7.36 23.20 3.82
C HIS A 341 -7.19 24.70 4.02
N ASN A 342 -6.89 25.11 5.26
CA ASN A 342 -6.63 26.48 5.66
C ASN A 342 -5.15 26.62 6.03
N GLN A 343 -4.46 27.60 5.43
CA GLN A 343 -3.04 27.81 5.68
C GLN A 343 -2.72 29.29 5.78
N ASN A 344 -2.10 29.68 6.89
CA ASN A 344 -1.45 30.98 7.01
C ASN A 344 -0.18 31.00 6.16
N ILE A 345 -0.04 32.01 5.31
CA ILE A 345 1.07 32.18 4.40
C ILE A 345 1.64 33.59 4.47
N LYS A 346 2.89 33.73 4.06
CA LYS A 346 3.53 35.03 3.85
C LYS A 346 4.45 35.01 2.64
N ASN A 347 4.70 36.18 2.09
CA ASN A 347 5.86 36.47 1.26
C ASN A 347 6.52 37.77 1.73
N THR A 348 7.35 38.40 0.91
CA THR A 348 8.04 39.65 1.27
C THR A 348 7.10 40.86 1.40
N THR A 349 5.93 40.84 0.77
CA THR A 349 5.04 42.00 0.65
C THR A 349 3.69 41.82 1.34
N ALA A 350 3.28 40.58 1.62
CA ALA A 350 1.96 40.25 2.13
C ALA A 350 1.98 39.10 3.15
N ARG A 351 0.99 39.11 4.04
CA ARG A 351 0.59 37.99 4.90
C ARG A 351 -0.89 37.77 4.72
N GLY A 352 -1.33 36.52 4.78
CA GLY A 352 -2.73 36.18 4.64
C GLY A 352 -3.00 34.72 5.00
N THR A 353 -4.26 34.36 4.90
CA THR A 353 -4.74 32.99 5.11
C THR A 353 -5.46 32.56 3.84
N LEU A 354 -5.11 31.39 3.32
CA LEU A 354 -5.75 30.83 2.13
C LEU A 354 -6.55 29.59 2.48
N ASN A 355 -7.70 29.44 1.81
CA ASN A 355 -8.62 28.32 1.94
C ASN A 355 -8.73 27.56 0.62
N HIS A 356 -8.05 26.43 0.55
CA HIS A 356 -8.14 25.52 -0.58
C HIS A 356 -9.15 24.41 -0.31
N GLN A 357 -9.76 23.90 -1.37
CA GLN A 357 -10.72 22.81 -1.27
C GLN A 357 -10.46 21.78 -2.35
N ALA A 358 -10.59 20.51 -2.04
CA ALA A 358 -10.52 19.45 -3.04
C ALA A 358 -11.44 18.30 -2.66
N TRP A 359 -11.96 17.60 -3.64
CA TRP A 359 -12.77 16.41 -3.39
C TRP A 359 -12.63 15.39 -4.51
N GLN A 360 -12.98 14.14 -4.19
CA GLN A 360 -13.10 13.09 -5.17
C GLN A 360 -14.20 12.10 -4.81
N VAL A 361 -14.73 11.47 -5.84
CA VAL A 361 -15.56 10.27 -5.74
C VAL A 361 -15.04 9.26 -6.76
N ALA A 362 -14.89 8.02 -6.33
CA ALA A 362 -14.42 6.93 -7.14
C ALA A 362 -15.27 5.68 -6.90
N ALA A 363 -15.46 4.90 -7.96
CA ALA A 363 -16.16 3.63 -7.91
C ALA A 363 -15.51 2.61 -8.85
N SER A 364 -15.70 1.35 -8.54
CA SER A 364 -15.28 0.25 -9.39
C SER A 364 -16.19 -0.97 -9.23
N TYR A 365 -16.11 -1.85 -10.22
CA TYR A 365 -16.86 -3.08 -10.27
C TYR A 365 -15.99 -4.19 -10.84
N ILE A 366 -15.93 -5.33 -10.15
CA ILE A 366 -15.18 -6.50 -10.59
C ILE A 366 -16.07 -7.37 -11.49
N LEU A 367 -15.75 -7.40 -12.78
CA LEU A 367 -16.53 -8.08 -13.83
C LEU A 367 -16.50 -9.61 -13.69
N THR A 368 -15.42 -10.14 -13.14
CA THR A 368 -15.15 -11.58 -12.96
C THR A 368 -15.78 -12.17 -11.69
N GLY A 369 -16.47 -11.33 -10.89
CA GLY A 369 -17.31 -11.77 -9.78
C GLY A 369 -16.59 -12.00 -8.44
N GLU A 370 -15.33 -11.59 -8.30
CA GLU A 370 -14.64 -11.50 -7.01
C GLU A 370 -15.29 -10.43 -6.12
N ASN A 371 -15.02 -10.53 -4.82
CA ASN A 371 -15.43 -9.51 -3.88
C ASN A 371 -14.39 -8.39 -3.82
N ALA A 372 -14.86 -7.15 -3.83
CA ALA A 372 -14.06 -5.97 -3.58
C ALA A 372 -13.92 -5.75 -2.07
N VAL A 373 -12.72 -5.39 -1.61
CA VAL A 373 -12.45 -5.06 -0.20
C VAL A 373 -11.81 -3.68 -0.11
N PHE A 374 -12.32 -2.83 0.80
CA PHE A 374 -11.74 -1.50 1.04
C PHE A 374 -10.76 -1.49 2.21
N VAL A 375 -11.02 -2.23 3.30
CA VAL A 375 -10.13 -2.37 4.46
C VAL A 375 -10.06 -3.84 4.91
N PRO A 376 -8.89 -4.52 4.80
CA PRO A 376 -7.72 -4.11 4.04
C PRO A 376 -8.06 -3.94 2.55
N SER A 377 -7.48 -2.95 1.88
CA SER A 377 -7.77 -2.69 0.47
C SER A 377 -7.26 -3.83 -0.41
N GLY A 378 -8.02 -4.24 -1.43
CA GLY A 378 -7.54 -5.20 -2.43
C GLY A 378 -8.65 -5.92 -3.19
N VAL A 379 -8.23 -6.89 -4.01
CA VAL A 379 -9.10 -7.84 -4.70
C VAL A 379 -8.64 -9.25 -4.33
N ILE A 380 -9.57 -10.06 -3.83
CA ILE A 380 -9.30 -11.47 -3.53
C ILE A 380 -9.57 -12.26 -4.80
N VAL A 381 -8.50 -12.51 -5.57
CA VAL A 381 -8.59 -13.27 -6.83
C VAL A 381 -9.05 -14.70 -6.52
N LYS A 382 -10.17 -15.12 -7.12
CA LYS A 382 -10.72 -16.48 -6.92
C LYS A 382 -9.87 -17.54 -7.62
N HIS A 383 -9.45 -17.24 -8.84
CA HIS A 383 -8.63 -18.13 -9.66
C HIS A 383 -7.49 -17.32 -10.27
N ASN A 384 -6.26 -17.68 -9.91
CA ASN A 384 -5.07 -17.11 -10.52
C ASN A 384 -5.06 -17.40 -12.03
N PHE A 385 -4.46 -16.50 -12.81
CA PHE A 385 -4.28 -16.63 -14.24
C PHE A 385 -3.57 -17.95 -14.57
N ASP A 386 -4.33 -18.84 -15.20
CA ASP A 386 -3.91 -20.13 -15.71
C ASP A 386 -4.79 -20.44 -16.95
N PRO A 387 -4.33 -20.04 -18.16
CA PRO A 387 -5.08 -20.26 -19.39
C PRO A 387 -5.36 -21.74 -19.68
N SER A 388 -4.55 -22.67 -19.15
CA SER A 388 -4.75 -24.12 -19.33
C SER A 388 -5.99 -24.63 -18.60
N GLN A 389 -6.40 -23.93 -17.53
CA GLN A 389 -7.61 -24.17 -16.76
C GLN A 389 -8.73 -23.17 -17.07
N HIS A 390 -8.58 -22.36 -18.12
CA HIS A 390 -9.49 -21.27 -18.47
C HIS A 390 -9.65 -20.20 -17.38
N TYR A 391 -8.63 -20.03 -16.53
CA TYR A 391 -8.59 -18.98 -15.52
C TYR A 391 -7.83 -17.77 -16.03
N TRP A 392 -8.48 -16.61 -15.99
CA TRP A 392 -7.93 -15.37 -16.52
C TRP A 392 -7.56 -14.36 -15.43
N GLY A 393 -7.67 -14.72 -14.14
CA GLY A 393 -7.55 -13.75 -13.05
C GLY A 393 -8.80 -12.88 -12.91
N ALA A 394 -8.68 -11.76 -12.19
CA ALA A 394 -9.79 -10.84 -11.94
C ALA A 394 -9.70 -9.57 -12.80
N VAL A 395 -10.81 -9.10 -13.35
CA VAL A 395 -10.90 -7.87 -14.14
C VAL A 395 -11.83 -6.88 -13.46
N GLU A 396 -11.31 -5.69 -13.17
CA GLU A 396 -12.05 -4.62 -12.52
C GLU A 396 -12.10 -3.38 -13.43
N ILE A 397 -13.30 -2.85 -13.67
CA ILE A 397 -13.52 -1.55 -14.30
C ILE A 397 -13.69 -0.48 -13.23
N LYS A 398 -13.24 0.74 -13.52
CA LYS A 398 -13.19 1.83 -12.53
C LYS A 398 -13.37 3.19 -13.15
N ALA A 399 -13.94 4.10 -12.36
CA ALA A 399 -14.12 5.49 -12.72
C ALA A 399 -13.93 6.41 -11.51
N ARG A 400 -13.40 7.61 -11.74
CA ARG A 400 -13.23 8.66 -10.73
C ARG A 400 -13.54 10.01 -11.33
N TYR A 401 -14.11 10.87 -10.50
CA TYR A 401 -14.19 12.30 -10.72
C TYR A 401 -13.57 13.03 -9.52
N ASN A 402 -12.82 14.11 -9.78
CA ASN A 402 -12.20 14.91 -8.74
C ASN A 402 -12.08 16.39 -9.14
N GLU A 403 -12.02 17.25 -8.13
CA GLU A 403 -11.79 18.68 -8.32
C GLU A 403 -10.86 19.23 -7.23
N LEU A 404 -10.15 20.31 -7.57
CA LEU A 404 -9.45 21.15 -6.62
C LEU A 404 -9.71 22.62 -6.97
N TYR A 405 -10.09 23.38 -5.96
CA TYR A 405 -10.32 24.81 -5.99
C TYR A 405 -9.23 25.55 -5.22
N VAL A 406 -8.72 26.63 -5.83
CA VAL A 406 -7.72 27.52 -5.23
C VAL A 406 -8.42 28.79 -4.73
N ASP A 407 -8.12 29.22 -3.50
CA ASP A 407 -8.65 30.48 -2.94
C ASP A 407 -8.35 31.66 -3.87
N PRO A 408 -9.33 32.47 -4.27
CA PRO A 408 -9.13 33.68 -5.05
C PRO A 408 -8.17 34.67 -4.40
N HIS A 409 -8.09 34.70 -3.05
CA HIS A 409 -7.13 35.55 -2.32
C HIS A 409 -5.66 35.14 -2.52
N ALA A 410 -5.40 33.98 -3.13
CA ALA A 410 -4.07 33.64 -3.61
C ALA A 410 -3.59 34.64 -4.68
N PHE A 411 -4.51 35.28 -5.41
CA PHE A 411 -4.21 36.13 -6.55
C PHE A 411 -4.47 37.62 -6.25
N PRO A 412 -3.66 38.54 -6.80
CA PRO A 412 -2.35 38.32 -7.43
C PRO A 412 -1.22 38.25 -6.39
N LEU A 413 -1.54 38.29 -5.09
CA LEU A 413 -0.56 38.54 -4.01
C LEU A 413 0.43 37.39 -3.82
N PHE A 414 -0.04 36.15 -3.94
CA PHE A 414 0.74 34.95 -3.67
C PHE A 414 0.91 34.05 -4.90
N ALA A 415 0.15 34.28 -5.98
CA ALA A 415 0.23 33.56 -7.24
C ALA A 415 -0.07 34.51 -8.42
N ASP A 416 0.52 34.25 -9.59
CA ASP A 416 0.28 35.04 -10.81
C ASP A 416 -0.97 34.51 -11.55
N PRO A 417 -2.04 35.32 -11.70
CA PRO A 417 -3.28 34.87 -12.36
C PRO A 417 -3.10 34.58 -13.85
N ASN A 418 -1.99 35.00 -14.46
CA ASN A 418 -1.66 34.72 -15.86
C ASN A 418 -0.90 33.40 -16.05
N LYS A 419 -0.34 32.82 -14.98
CA LYS A 419 0.48 31.60 -15.03
C LYS A 419 -0.11 30.43 -14.26
N SER A 420 -0.94 30.71 -13.26
CA SER A 420 -1.53 29.71 -12.37
C SER A 420 -3.04 29.63 -12.59
N ALA A 421 -3.56 28.41 -12.54
CA ALA A 421 -4.97 28.09 -12.59
C ALA A 421 -5.66 28.35 -11.25
N THR A 422 -6.94 28.72 -11.30
CA THR A 422 -7.79 28.90 -10.11
C THR A 422 -8.37 27.59 -9.60
N GLY A 423 -8.10 26.49 -10.30
CA GLY A 423 -8.60 25.17 -9.97
C GLY A 423 -8.32 24.16 -11.07
N ALA A 424 -8.53 22.89 -10.75
CA ALA A 424 -8.42 21.77 -11.66
C ALA A 424 -9.64 20.85 -11.50
N LYS A 425 -10.13 20.32 -12.61
CA LYS A 425 -11.14 19.26 -12.64
C LYS A 425 -10.59 18.07 -13.40
N GLY A 426 -10.84 16.87 -12.92
CA GLY A 426 -10.33 15.65 -13.53
C GLY A 426 -11.34 14.52 -13.51
N TRP A 427 -11.33 13.72 -14.58
CA TRP A 427 -11.97 12.42 -14.57
C TRP A 427 -11.01 11.36 -15.08
N THR A 428 -11.15 10.15 -14.54
CA THR A 428 -10.34 8.99 -14.88
C THR A 428 -11.25 7.79 -15.08
N VAL A 429 -11.05 7.04 -16.16
CA VAL A 429 -11.65 5.73 -16.36
C VAL A 429 -10.55 4.72 -16.62
N GLY A 430 -10.75 3.46 -16.24
CA GLY A 430 -9.70 2.48 -16.44
C GLY A 430 -10.11 1.06 -16.14
N VAL A 431 -9.12 0.19 -16.30
CA VAL A 431 -9.21 -1.26 -16.07
C VAL A 431 -8.03 -1.69 -15.20
N ASN A 432 -8.30 -2.50 -14.19
CA ASN A 432 -7.29 -3.29 -13.48
C ASN A 432 -7.45 -4.75 -13.87
N TRP A 433 -6.35 -5.39 -14.24
CA TRP A 433 -6.31 -6.82 -14.47
C TRP A 433 -5.37 -7.47 -13.45
N TYR A 434 -5.93 -8.26 -12.56
CA TYR A 434 -5.23 -8.99 -11.51
C TYR A 434 -4.95 -10.40 -12.01
N PHE A 435 -3.70 -10.66 -12.40
CA PHE A 435 -3.28 -12.01 -12.81
C PHE A 435 -3.26 -12.95 -11.61
N THR A 436 -2.73 -12.47 -10.49
CA THR A 436 -2.68 -13.18 -9.20
C THR A 436 -2.87 -12.15 -8.08
N SER A 437 -2.81 -12.58 -6.81
CA SER A 437 -2.76 -11.63 -5.68
C SER A 437 -1.47 -10.78 -5.67
N GLN A 438 -0.42 -11.22 -6.36
CA GLN A 438 0.89 -10.57 -6.42
C GLN A 438 1.09 -9.69 -7.65
N MET A 439 0.48 -10.06 -8.78
CA MET A 439 0.74 -9.43 -10.08
C MET A 439 -0.52 -8.80 -10.65
N LYS A 440 -0.44 -7.52 -11.01
CA LYS A 440 -1.53 -6.81 -11.69
C LYS A 440 -1.02 -5.84 -12.77
N ALA A 441 -1.80 -5.70 -13.83
CA ALA A 441 -1.68 -4.64 -14.82
C ALA A 441 -2.80 -3.61 -14.64
N MET A 442 -2.51 -2.35 -14.91
CA MET A 442 -3.49 -1.25 -14.83
C MET A 442 -3.42 -0.42 -16.11
N LEU A 443 -4.57 0.02 -16.59
CA LEU A 443 -4.73 0.97 -17.69
C LEU A 443 -5.69 2.06 -17.25
N ASP A 444 -5.24 3.32 -17.24
CA ASP A 444 -6.06 4.48 -16.91
C ASP A 444 -6.02 5.49 -18.05
N TYR A 445 -7.18 5.95 -18.50
CA TYR A 445 -7.32 7.16 -19.30
C TYR A 445 -7.81 8.29 -18.40
N GLN A 446 -7.10 9.41 -18.42
CA GLN A 446 -7.41 10.59 -17.63
C GLN A 446 -7.56 11.81 -18.53
N GLN A 447 -8.52 12.66 -18.21
CA GLN A 447 -8.60 14.02 -18.70
C GLN A 447 -8.59 14.99 -17.50
N ALA A 448 -7.76 16.02 -17.59
CA ALA A 448 -7.75 17.14 -16.66
C ALA A 448 -8.07 18.45 -17.39
N THR A 449 -8.73 19.37 -16.69
CA THR A 449 -9.04 20.72 -17.17
C THR A 449 -8.64 21.75 -16.13
N PHE A 450 -7.90 22.77 -16.56
CA PHE A 450 -7.36 23.82 -15.70
C PHE A 450 -8.13 25.13 -15.88
N GLN A 451 -8.55 25.73 -14.77
CA GLN A 451 -9.46 26.88 -14.76
C GLN A 451 -8.73 28.22 -14.64
N GLY A 452 -9.41 29.30 -14.99
CA GLY A 452 -8.85 30.66 -14.91
C GLY A 452 -7.92 31.01 -16.07
N LYS A 453 -7.42 32.26 -16.07
CA LYS A 453 -6.60 32.78 -17.18
C LYS A 453 -5.29 31.99 -17.33
N GLY A 454 -4.56 31.77 -16.24
CA GLY A 454 -3.34 30.95 -16.24
C GLY A 454 -3.62 29.50 -16.63
N GLY A 455 -4.74 28.94 -16.18
CA GLY A 455 -5.18 27.59 -16.55
C GLY A 455 -5.27 27.37 -18.05
N LYS A 456 -5.81 28.34 -18.80
CA LYS A 456 -5.92 28.28 -20.27
C LYS A 456 -4.58 28.24 -21.01
N THR A 457 -3.48 28.57 -20.34
CA THR A 457 -2.12 28.52 -20.91
C THR A 457 -1.40 27.20 -20.64
N LEU A 458 -1.98 26.32 -19.80
CA LEU A 458 -1.42 25.04 -19.40
C LEU A 458 -1.92 23.90 -20.30
N GLY A 459 -1.14 22.82 -20.41
CA GLY A 459 -1.52 21.65 -21.21
C GLY A 459 -1.75 22.01 -22.69
N ASN A 460 -2.73 21.36 -23.32
CA ASN A 460 -3.18 21.69 -24.67
C ASN A 460 -4.35 22.71 -24.57
N HIS A 461 -4.02 23.96 -24.22
CA HIS A 461 -4.99 25.05 -24.05
C HIS A 461 -6.02 24.85 -22.92
N GLY A 462 -5.55 24.46 -21.74
CA GLY A 462 -6.35 24.28 -20.53
C GLY A 462 -6.95 22.88 -20.38
N VAL A 463 -6.70 21.98 -21.32
CA VAL A 463 -7.10 20.56 -21.23
C VAL A 463 -5.88 19.67 -21.44
N GLU A 464 -5.83 18.58 -20.70
CA GLU A 464 -4.82 17.55 -20.86
C GLU A 464 -5.46 16.17 -20.89
N HIS A 465 -4.96 15.33 -21.79
CA HIS A 465 -5.33 13.92 -21.86
C HIS A 465 -4.08 13.09 -21.62
N LEU A 466 -4.27 11.99 -20.92
CA LEU A 466 -3.20 11.11 -20.49
C LEU A 466 -3.67 9.66 -20.51
N LEU A 467 -2.88 8.80 -21.14
CA LEU A 467 -3.03 7.35 -21.04
C LEU A 467 -1.89 6.81 -20.17
N MET A 468 -2.22 6.11 -19.10
CA MET A 468 -1.26 5.53 -18.18
C MET A 468 -1.40 4.01 -18.19
N THR A 469 -0.27 3.32 -18.23
CA THR A 469 -0.20 1.89 -17.95
C THR A 469 0.74 1.62 -16.79
N ARG A 470 0.41 0.63 -15.96
CA ARG A 470 1.28 0.15 -14.89
C ARG A 470 1.33 -1.36 -14.90
N LEU A 471 2.53 -1.91 -14.78
CA LEU A 471 2.74 -3.28 -14.33
C LEU A 471 3.22 -3.26 -12.88
N GLN A 472 2.56 -4.03 -12.02
CA GLN A 472 2.91 -4.16 -10.62
C GLN A 472 3.17 -5.62 -10.26
N TYR A 473 4.23 -5.83 -9.50
CA TYR A 473 4.54 -7.10 -8.84
C TYR A 473 4.80 -6.86 -7.35
N VAL A 474 4.23 -7.72 -6.51
CA VAL A 474 4.38 -7.73 -5.04
C VAL A 474 5.03 -9.04 -4.67
N PHE A 475 5.94 -9.03 -3.71
CA PHE A 475 6.58 -10.25 -3.24
C PHE A 475 6.83 -10.23 -1.76
#